data_AF-A0A0G1TTV0-F1
#
_entry.id   AF-A0A0G1TTV0-F1
#
_cell.length_a   1.000
_cell.length_b   1.000
_cell.length_c   1.000
_cell.angle_alpha   90.00
_cell.angle_beta   90.00
_cell.angle_gamma   90.00
#
_symmetry.space_group_name_H-M   'P 1'
#
loop_
_entity.id
_entity.type
_entity.pdbx_description
1 polymer ?
#
loop_
_entity_poly.entity_id
_entity_poly.type
_entity_poly.pdbx_seq_one_letter_code
_entity_poly.pdbx_strand_id
1 'polypeptide(L)'
;MAVKLFLIAAAATLRLVSDTLSTSIPSTAANHTIKFTTVGEIPASGKIVITPEAGDFNIPAGLDFTDLDLLINDVQKPLAASAGSGSGSNIGSTILSGLTGEIAFTLNDADGISAGDLIEIRIGTNATFGTTGDWQITNPPVVGSYKITIATKTSSGTVIDQQDAMVAIVESVAVSAQKEAPAPVPVPAPTPTPSPGPSGGGGPIAIPELPAMYTGLTGTVTVSPSLGALVIHQNPDGSSLLLGVPRDFWLRPVTFFINVISPKTLTAFPPPRGLSFLENHVYSVLATDSEGDNLQVFFKPLAMKVRYTPFQAKLISPASMKIYLAVSGSNAWQAVPGSKVELGSNEVVAPVSRLGLFAVLGSSTQLTVPSAVDFSLDGRVDLVDFSVLLFNWGRPVNNLATDINKDGLVDLVDFSIFLFWWTG
;
A
#
# COMPACT_ATOMS: atom_id res chain seq x y z
N MET A 1 50.86 -15.29 -27.18
CA MET A 1 49.89 -15.56 -26.09
C MET A 1 48.66 -14.72 -26.36
N ALA A 2 47.55 -15.33 -26.76
CA ALA A 2 46.29 -14.61 -26.90
C ALA A 2 45.75 -14.31 -25.50
N VAL A 3 45.56 -13.03 -25.18
CA VAL A 3 44.88 -12.60 -23.96
C VAL A 3 43.44 -13.06 -24.08
N LYS A 4 43.10 -14.13 -23.35
CA LYS A 4 41.73 -14.63 -23.22
C LYS A 4 40.99 -13.59 -22.37
N LEU A 5 40.21 -12.74 -23.03
CA LEU A 5 39.34 -11.78 -22.36
C LEU A 5 38.29 -12.58 -21.56
N PHE A 6 38.48 -12.68 -20.25
CA PHE A 6 37.45 -13.20 -19.35
C PHE A 6 36.34 -12.15 -19.27
N LEU A 7 35.36 -12.25 -20.16
CA LEU A 7 34.05 -11.66 -19.90
C LEU A 7 33.48 -12.40 -18.69
N ILE A 8 33.44 -11.71 -17.55
CA ILE A 8 32.63 -12.15 -16.41
C ILE A 8 31.19 -12.04 -16.92
N ALA A 9 30.59 -13.18 -17.30
CA ALA A 9 29.20 -13.24 -17.70
C ALA A 9 28.35 -12.86 -16.49
N ALA A 10 27.85 -11.63 -16.46
CA ALA A 10 26.79 -11.24 -15.54
C ALA A 10 25.49 -11.87 -16.04
N ALA A 11 24.66 -12.36 -15.12
CA ALA A 11 23.31 -12.81 -15.47
C ALA A 11 22.55 -11.66 -16.15
N ALA A 12 21.84 -11.97 -17.23
CA ALA A 12 20.98 -10.99 -17.87
C ALA A 12 19.72 -10.75 -17.01
N THR A 13 18.95 -9.72 -17.34
CA THR A 13 17.74 -9.35 -16.60
C THR A 13 16.51 -9.84 -17.36
N LEU A 14 15.67 -10.66 -16.70
CA LEU A 14 14.39 -11.09 -17.28
C LEU A 14 13.50 -9.89 -17.64
N ARG A 15 12.66 -10.04 -18.67
CA ARG A 15 11.76 -8.98 -19.15
C ARG A 15 10.32 -9.25 -18.73
N LEU A 16 9.52 -8.18 -18.60
CA LEU A 16 8.08 -8.25 -18.32
C LEU A 16 7.72 -9.12 -17.11
N VAL A 17 8.56 -9.05 -16.07
CA VAL A 17 8.42 -9.84 -14.85
C VAL A 17 7.25 -9.31 -14.03
N SER A 18 6.35 -10.20 -13.63
CA SER A 18 5.21 -9.90 -12.76
C SER A 18 4.83 -11.11 -11.93
N ASP A 19 4.23 -10.85 -10.76
CA ASP A 19 3.52 -11.85 -9.97
C ASP A 19 2.19 -11.25 -9.52
N THR A 20 1.10 -11.97 -9.77
CA THR A 20 -0.26 -11.59 -9.35
C THR A 20 -0.74 -12.54 -8.26
N LEU A 21 -1.01 -11.98 -7.08
CA LEU A 21 -1.57 -12.70 -5.95
C LEU A 21 -3.10 -12.74 -6.05
N SER A 22 -3.73 -13.87 -5.74
CA SER A 22 -5.21 -13.91 -5.58
C SER A 22 -5.70 -13.12 -4.37
N THR A 23 -4.82 -12.93 -3.38
CA THR A 23 -5.07 -12.12 -2.20
C THR A 23 -3.74 -11.59 -1.69
N SER A 24 -3.72 -10.32 -1.28
CA SER A 24 -2.58 -9.66 -0.66
C SER A 24 -2.67 -9.64 0.87
N ILE A 25 -3.67 -10.32 1.46
CA ILE A 25 -3.92 -10.26 2.90
C ILE A 25 -2.76 -10.93 3.65
N PRO A 26 -2.25 -10.32 4.74
CA PRO A 26 -1.20 -10.91 5.56
C PRO A 26 -1.57 -12.29 6.09
N SER A 27 -0.58 -13.18 6.23
CA SER A 27 -0.74 -14.55 6.77
C SER A 27 -1.83 -15.39 6.11
N THR A 28 -2.23 -15.06 4.89
CA THR A 28 -3.29 -15.75 4.17
C THR A 28 -2.70 -16.52 2.99
N ALA A 29 -3.23 -17.72 2.74
CA ALA A 29 -2.83 -18.53 1.61
C ALA A 29 -3.29 -17.86 0.29
N ALA A 30 -2.35 -17.69 -0.65
CA ALA A 30 -2.58 -16.98 -1.90
C ALA A 30 -2.13 -17.82 -3.10
N ASN A 31 -2.90 -17.75 -4.17
CA ASN A 31 -2.44 -18.21 -5.48
C ASN A 31 -1.44 -17.20 -6.03
N HIS A 32 -0.40 -17.69 -6.70
CA HIS A 32 0.52 -16.86 -7.47
C HIS A 32 0.32 -17.11 -8.96
N THR A 33 0.46 -16.05 -9.75
CA THR A 33 0.52 -16.12 -11.21
C THR A 33 1.72 -15.31 -11.65
N ILE A 34 2.83 -16.00 -11.86
CA ILE A 34 4.13 -15.41 -12.19
C ILE A 34 4.30 -15.44 -13.70
N LYS A 35 4.62 -14.29 -14.30
CA LYS A 35 4.88 -14.17 -15.74
C LYS A 35 6.19 -13.47 -16.00
N PHE A 36 6.93 -13.93 -16.99
CA PHE A 36 8.14 -13.27 -17.48
C PHE A 36 8.49 -13.71 -18.90
N THR A 37 9.35 -12.97 -19.57
CA THR A 37 9.94 -13.32 -20.85
C THR A 37 11.42 -13.64 -20.67
N THR A 38 11.85 -14.81 -21.15
CA THR A 38 13.25 -15.25 -21.12
C THR A 38 14.14 -14.31 -21.94
N VAL A 39 15.39 -14.14 -21.53
CA VAL A 39 16.37 -13.35 -22.29
C VAL A 39 17.48 -14.25 -22.82
N GLY A 40 18.00 -15.15 -21.99
CA GLY A 40 18.82 -16.26 -22.43
C GLY A 40 18.00 -17.50 -22.77
N GLU A 41 18.55 -18.34 -23.62
CA GLU A 41 18.03 -19.70 -23.84
C GLU A 41 18.24 -20.53 -22.56
N ILE A 42 17.18 -21.18 -22.08
CA ILE A 42 17.28 -22.17 -21.01
C ILE A 42 17.50 -23.53 -21.69
N PRO A 43 18.71 -24.12 -21.60
CA PRO A 43 18.99 -25.37 -22.30
C PRO A 43 18.17 -26.52 -21.70
N ALA A 44 18.08 -27.63 -22.42
CA ALA A 44 17.59 -28.89 -21.86
C ALA A 44 18.31 -29.22 -20.54
N SER A 45 17.59 -29.80 -19.58
CA SER A 45 18.00 -29.97 -18.18
C SER A 45 18.32 -28.68 -17.40
N GLY A 46 18.13 -27.51 -18.00
CA GLY A 46 18.17 -26.21 -17.33
C GLY A 46 17.01 -26.02 -16.37
N LYS A 47 17.00 -24.89 -15.66
CA LYS A 47 16.03 -24.65 -14.58
C LYS A 47 15.38 -23.27 -14.65
N ILE A 48 14.15 -23.21 -14.16
CA ILE A 48 13.49 -21.98 -13.70
C ILE A 48 13.33 -22.11 -12.19
N VAL A 49 13.75 -21.10 -11.45
CA VAL A 49 13.76 -21.10 -9.99
C VAL A 49 13.01 -19.89 -9.46
N ILE A 50 12.05 -20.15 -8.58
CA ILE A 50 11.22 -19.16 -7.91
C ILE A 50 11.58 -19.18 -6.43
N THR A 51 12.09 -18.05 -5.94
CA THR A 51 12.54 -17.90 -4.55
C THR A 51 11.82 -16.70 -3.92
N PRO A 52 10.74 -16.94 -3.16
CA PRO A 52 10.13 -15.91 -2.32
C PRO A 52 11.13 -15.33 -1.30
N GLU A 53 10.90 -14.10 -0.86
CA GLU A 53 11.75 -13.43 0.13
C GLU A 53 11.87 -14.25 1.42
N ALA A 54 13.11 -14.54 1.80
CA ALA A 54 13.43 -15.43 2.90
C ALA A 54 13.01 -14.83 4.25
N GLY A 55 12.27 -15.61 5.03
CA GLY A 55 11.77 -15.25 6.35
C GLY A 55 10.32 -14.78 6.36
N ASP A 56 9.75 -14.47 5.19
CA ASP A 56 8.44 -13.81 5.08
C ASP A 56 7.36 -14.71 4.49
N PHE A 57 7.55 -15.21 3.27
CA PHE A 57 6.62 -16.18 2.67
C PHE A 57 6.83 -17.57 3.24
N ASN A 58 5.73 -18.30 3.47
CA ASN A 58 5.79 -19.71 3.88
C ASN A 58 5.29 -20.63 2.77
N ILE A 59 6.19 -21.45 2.22
CA ILE A 59 5.82 -22.54 1.31
C ILE A 59 5.38 -23.74 2.16
N PRO A 60 4.13 -24.20 2.10
CA PRO A 60 3.68 -25.30 2.94
C PRO A 60 4.29 -26.63 2.50
N ALA A 61 4.49 -27.55 3.46
CA ALA A 61 5.09 -28.86 3.20
C ALA A 61 4.25 -29.77 2.30
N GLY A 62 2.96 -29.47 2.13
CA GLY A 62 2.07 -30.19 1.24
C GLY A 62 2.13 -29.73 -0.22
N LEU A 63 2.76 -28.58 -0.51
CA LEU A 63 2.83 -28.04 -1.87
C LEU A 63 3.70 -28.94 -2.75
N ASP A 64 3.10 -29.46 -3.83
CA ASP A 64 3.77 -30.37 -4.75
C ASP A 64 3.51 -30.00 -6.23
N PHE A 65 3.88 -30.89 -7.16
CA PHE A 65 3.77 -30.62 -8.59
C PHE A 65 2.32 -30.51 -9.09
N THR A 66 1.35 -30.98 -8.30
CA THR A 66 -0.08 -30.89 -8.62
C THR A 66 -0.66 -29.52 -8.28
N ASP A 67 0.05 -28.73 -7.47
CA ASP A 67 -0.28 -27.33 -7.17
C ASP A 67 0.37 -26.33 -8.13
N LEU A 68 1.03 -26.83 -9.18
CA LEU A 68 1.83 -26.04 -10.11
C LEU A 68 1.32 -26.23 -11.55
N ASP A 69 1.18 -25.12 -12.29
CA ASP A 69 1.10 -25.15 -13.75
C ASP A 69 2.29 -24.38 -14.33
N LEU A 70 2.84 -24.88 -15.44
CA LEU A 70 3.84 -24.18 -16.23
C LEU A 70 3.39 -24.13 -17.70
N LEU A 71 3.29 -22.92 -18.23
CA LEU A 71 2.97 -22.65 -19.62
C LEU A 71 4.16 -21.96 -20.28
N ILE A 72 4.43 -22.35 -21.52
CA ILE A 72 5.46 -21.75 -22.37
C ILE A 72 4.75 -21.32 -23.66
N ASN A 73 4.72 -20.01 -23.93
CA ASN A 73 3.95 -19.41 -25.01
C ASN A 73 2.48 -19.88 -25.01
N ASP A 74 1.84 -19.81 -23.85
CA ASP A 74 0.47 -20.28 -23.57
C ASP A 74 0.24 -21.79 -23.77
N VAL A 75 1.29 -22.57 -24.00
CA VAL A 75 1.22 -24.04 -24.10
C VAL A 75 1.59 -24.67 -22.77
N GLN A 76 0.62 -25.32 -22.14
CA GLN A 76 0.79 -26.09 -20.91
C GLN A 76 1.82 -27.20 -21.06
N LYS A 77 2.65 -27.39 -20.02
CA LYS A 77 3.65 -28.46 -19.94
C LYS A 77 3.29 -29.49 -18.86
N PRO A 78 3.53 -30.79 -19.13
CA PRO A 78 3.36 -31.82 -18.12
C PRO A 78 4.42 -31.66 -17.03
N LEU A 79 3.99 -31.65 -15.77
CA LEU A 79 4.87 -31.63 -14.60
C LEU A 79 4.94 -33.00 -13.92
N ALA A 80 6.02 -33.25 -13.19
CA ALA A 80 6.18 -34.41 -12.31
C ALA A 80 7.24 -34.11 -11.24
N ALA A 81 7.38 -34.99 -10.25
CA ALA A 81 8.42 -34.86 -9.22
C ALA A 81 9.86 -34.90 -9.78
N SER A 82 10.08 -35.45 -10.98
CA SER A 82 11.37 -35.52 -11.65
C SER A 82 11.23 -35.26 -13.15
N ALA A 83 12.26 -34.66 -13.75
CA ALA A 83 12.31 -34.44 -15.19
C ALA A 83 12.40 -35.78 -15.93
N GLY A 84 11.64 -35.90 -17.02
CA GLY A 84 11.65 -37.11 -17.85
C GLY A 84 12.75 -37.09 -18.92
N SER A 85 12.79 -38.18 -19.70
CA SER A 85 13.73 -38.34 -20.82
C SER A 85 13.03 -38.36 -22.17
N GLY A 86 13.59 -37.64 -23.13
CA GLY A 86 13.05 -37.48 -24.48
C GLY A 86 12.10 -36.29 -24.63
N SER A 87 11.89 -35.87 -25.87
CA SER A 87 11.07 -34.71 -26.20
C SER A 87 9.61 -34.91 -25.79
N GLY A 88 8.99 -33.86 -25.27
CA GLY A 88 7.62 -33.84 -24.76
C GLY A 88 7.43 -34.49 -23.39
N SER A 89 8.51 -34.97 -22.76
CA SER A 89 8.45 -35.58 -21.42
C SER A 89 8.31 -34.54 -20.31
N ASN A 90 7.93 -35.00 -19.12
CA ASN A 90 7.63 -34.15 -17.97
C ASN A 90 8.79 -33.22 -17.60
N ILE A 91 8.46 -31.98 -17.23
CA ILE A 91 9.34 -31.07 -16.51
C ILE A 91 9.29 -31.45 -15.03
N GLY A 92 10.46 -31.61 -14.41
CA GLY A 92 10.57 -31.94 -13.00
C GLY A 92 10.31 -30.71 -12.13
N SER A 93 9.58 -30.84 -11.03
CA SER A 93 9.41 -29.78 -10.05
C SER A 93 9.89 -30.22 -8.67
N THR A 94 10.80 -29.45 -8.08
CA THR A 94 11.30 -29.66 -6.73
C THR A 94 10.84 -28.50 -5.86
N ILE A 95 10.22 -28.80 -4.71
CA ILE A 95 9.71 -27.82 -3.76
C ILE A 95 10.50 -27.97 -2.47
N LEU A 96 11.14 -26.89 -2.04
CA LEU A 96 11.68 -26.74 -0.70
C LEU A 96 10.68 -25.93 0.12
N SER A 97 10.14 -26.53 1.18
CA SER A 97 9.13 -25.90 2.03
C SER A 97 9.75 -25.03 3.13
N GLY A 98 8.90 -24.22 3.77
CA GLY A 98 9.26 -23.34 4.89
C GLY A 98 9.49 -21.89 4.48
N LEU A 99 10.04 -21.12 5.42
CA LEU A 99 10.27 -19.66 5.28
C LEU A 99 11.46 -19.29 4.41
N THR A 100 12.31 -20.25 4.06
CA THR A 100 13.43 -20.07 3.10
C THR A 100 13.22 -20.99 1.89
N GLY A 101 11.96 -21.25 1.57
CA GLY A 101 11.54 -22.19 0.54
C GLY A 101 11.89 -21.72 -0.88
N GLU A 102 11.93 -22.68 -1.79
CA GLU A 102 12.24 -22.47 -3.21
C GLU A 102 11.44 -23.47 -4.06
N ILE A 103 10.94 -23.03 -5.22
CA ILE A 103 10.32 -23.90 -6.22
C ILE A 103 11.21 -23.91 -7.46
N ALA A 104 11.66 -25.09 -7.87
CA ALA A 104 12.53 -25.26 -9.03
C ALA A 104 11.88 -26.17 -10.07
N PHE A 105 11.68 -25.64 -11.28
CA PHE A 105 11.32 -26.41 -12.47
C PHE A 105 12.61 -26.81 -13.21
N THR A 106 12.84 -28.09 -13.41
CA THR A 106 13.97 -28.65 -14.17
C THR A 106 13.46 -29.21 -15.48
N LEU A 107 13.94 -28.67 -16.61
CA LEU A 107 13.54 -29.10 -17.93
C LEU A 107 13.96 -30.56 -18.19
N ASN A 108 13.27 -31.23 -19.11
CA ASN A 108 13.66 -32.57 -19.54
C ASN A 108 15.01 -32.55 -20.30
N ASP A 109 15.54 -33.72 -20.62
CA ASP A 109 16.88 -33.86 -21.24
C ASP A 109 16.92 -33.53 -22.74
N ALA A 110 15.79 -33.19 -23.36
CA ALA A 110 15.69 -32.97 -24.81
C ALA A 110 15.15 -31.57 -25.18
N ASP A 111 14.22 -31.01 -24.40
CA ASP A 111 13.52 -29.76 -24.71
C ASP A 111 14.10 -28.60 -23.91
N GLY A 112 14.58 -27.57 -24.62
CA GLY A 112 14.95 -26.28 -24.05
C GLY A 112 13.83 -25.24 -24.17
N ILE A 113 14.09 -24.05 -23.66
CA ILE A 113 13.25 -22.85 -23.80
C ILE A 113 14.07 -21.79 -24.50
N SER A 114 13.53 -21.23 -25.59
CA SER A 114 14.25 -20.24 -26.39
C SER A 114 14.26 -18.88 -25.69
N ALA A 115 15.25 -18.06 -26.03
CA ALA A 115 15.24 -16.65 -25.66
C ALA A 115 14.00 -15.95 -26.26
N GLY A 116 13.30 -15.13 -25.47
CA GLY A 116 12.10 -14.42 -25.88
C GLY A 116 10.78 -15.19 -25.67
N ASP A 117 10.83 -16.45 -25.21
CA ASP A 117 9.63 -17.20 -24.87
C ASP A 117 8.94 -16.59 -23.64
N LEU A 118 7.60 -16.57 -23.69
CA LEU A 118 6.75 -16.16 -22.58
C LEU A 118 6.53 -17.34 -21.64
N ILE A 119 6.84 -17.12 -20.36
CA ILE A 119 6.62 -18.09 -19.30
C ILE A 119 5.46 -17.60 -18.43
N GLU A 120 4.54 -18.50 -18.13
CA GLU A 120 3.52 -18.33 -17.09
C GLU A 120 3.58 -19.51 -16.13
N ILE A 121 3.70 -19.22 -14.84
CA ILE A 121 3.67 -20.20 -13.76
C ILE A 121 2.47 -19.88 -12.87
N ARG A 122 1.65 -20.88 -12.58
CA ARG A 122 0.58 -20.77 -11.59
C ARG A 122 0.92 -21.65 -10.40
N ILE A 123 0.68 -21.13 -9.21
CA ILE A 123 0.95 -21.82 -7.94
C ILE A 123 -0.31 -21.70 -7.10
N GLY A 124 -0.89 -22.84 -6.73
CA GLY A 124 -2.07 -22.90 -5.88
C GLY A 124 -3.31 -23.47 -6.56
N THR A 125 -4.47 -23.08 -6.05
CA THR A 125 -5.78 -23.51 -6.56
C THR A 125 -6.10 -22.97 -7.96
N ASN A 126 -5.29 -22.05 -8.49
CA ASN A 126 -5.33 -21.61 -9.88
C ASN A 126 -4.51 -22.50 -10.83
N ALA A 127 -3.70 -23.42 -10.31
CA ALA A 127 -3.15 -24.53 -11.08
C ALA A 127 -4.26 -25.57 -11.28
N THR A 128 -4.63 -25.83 -12.55
CA THR A 128 -5.82 -26.61 -12.89
C THR A 128 -5.55 -27.71 -13.92
N PHE A 129 -4.32 -27.82 -14.43
CA PHE A 129 -3.99 -28.86 -15.39
C PHE A 129 -3.71 -30.21 -14.70
N GLY A 130 -4.34 -31.28 -15.21
CA GLY A 130 -4.25 -32.61 -14.63
C GLY A 130 -5.15 -32.77 -13.39
N THR A 131 -4.91 -31.97 -12.36
CA THR A 131 -5.78 -31.81 -11.19
C THR A 131 -5.78 -30.35 -10.74
N THR A 132 -6.80 -29.94 -9.99
CA THR A 132 -6.78 -28.62 -9.33
C THR A 132 -5.91 -28.70 -8.08
N GLY A 133 -4.98 -27.75 -7.94
CA GLY A 133 -4.15 -27.63 -6.74
C GLY A 133 -4.98 -27.39 -5.48
N ASP A 134 -4.45 -27.81 -4.35
CA ASP A 134 -5.07 -27.72 -3.02
C ASP A 134 -4.17 -27.04 -1.97
N TRP A 135 -2.89 -26.77 -2.28
CA TRP A 135 -1.97 -26.00 -1.44
C TRP A 135 -1.51 -24.70 -2.07
N GLN A 136 -1.41 -23.66 -1.27
CA GLN A 136 -1.04 -22.30 -1.68
C GLN A 136 0.12 -21.78 -0.82
N ILE A 137 0.94 -20.88 -1.37
CA ILE A 137 1.95 -20.18 -0.57
C ILE A 137 1.23 -19.23 0.40
N THR A 138 1.68 -19.18 1.66
CA THR A 138 1.13 -18.23 2.64
C THR A 138 1.89 -16.91 2.56
N ASN A 139 1.13 -15.82 2.44
CA ASN A 139 1.66 -14.47 2.41
C ASN A 139 2.41 -14.09 3.70
N PRO A 140 3.37 -13.16 3.61
CA PRO A 140 4.03 -12.53 4.74
C PRO A 140 3.06 -12.06 5.83
N PRO A 141 3.44 -12.15 7.11
CA PRO A 141 2.61 -11.71 8.21
C PRO A 141 2.58 -10.19 8.37
N VAL A 142 3.52 -9.48 7.73
CA VAL A 142 3.66 -8.02 7.84
C VAL A 142 3.26 -7.37 6.50
N VAL A 143 2.62 -6.21 6.58
CA VAL A 143 2.30 -5.38 5.42
C VAL A 143 3.59 -4.79 4.85
N GLY A 144 3.74 -4.85 3.53
CA GLY A 144 4.97 -4.38 2.89
C GLY A 144 5.04 -4.75 1.42
N SER A 145 6.16 -4.36 0.80
CA SER A 145 6.53 -4.84 -0.52
C SER A 145 7.59 -5.91 -0.38
N TYR A 146 7.35 -7.05 -0.99
CA TYR A 146 8.20 -8.21 -0.89
C TYR A 146 8.65 -8.68 -2.25
N LYS A 147 9.78 -9.36 -2.28
CA LYS A 147 10.40 -9.87 -3.49
C LYS A 147 10.05 -11.32 -3.74
N ILE A 148 9.77 -11.63 -4.99
CA ILE A 148 9.80 -12.98 -5.53
C ILE A 148 10.93 -13.01 -6.56
N THR A 149 12.07 -13.59 -6.20
CA THR A 149 13.21 -13.71 -7.10
C THR A 149 12.94 -14.80 -8.12
N ILE A 150 13.11 -14.49 -9.40
CA ILE A 150 12.98 -15.43 -10.50
C ILE A 150 14.33 -15.55 -11.18
N ALA A 151 14.86 -16.77 -11.28
CA ALA A 151 16.12 -17.04 -11.94
C ALA A 151 15.99 -18.18 -12.94
N THR A 152 16.53 -17.99 -14.14
CA THR A 152 16.74 -19.07 -15.12
C THR A 152 18.17 -19.56 -14.98
N LYS A 153 18.40 -20.87 -15.08
CA LYS A 153 19.72 -21.47 -14.85
C LYS A 153 20.04 -22.52 -15.90
N THR A 154 21.33 -22.69 -16.17
CA THR A 154 21.85 -23.80 -16.98
C THR A 154 21.64 -25.14 -16.25
N SER A 155 21.88 -26.25 -16.94
CA SER A 155 21.87 -27.59 -16.33
C SER A 155 22.89 -27.76 -15.20
N SER A 156 23.97 -26.98 -15.20
CA SER A 156 24.96 -26.93 -14.12
C SER A 156 24.57 -25.99 -12.96
N GLY A 157 23.42 -25.33 -13.03
CA GLY A 157 22.94 -24.39 -12.00
C GLY A 157 23.51 -22.98 -12.11
N THR A 158 24.22 -22.64 -13.20
CA THR A 158 24.71 -21.29 -13.43
C THR A 158 23.55 -20.38 -13.83
N VAL A 159 23.41 -19.22 -13.19
CA VAL A 159 22.35 -18.25 -13.51
C VAL A 159 22.56 -17.71 -14.93
N ILE A 160 21.49 -17.75 -15.73
CA ILE A 160 21.42 -17.22 -17.09
C ILE A 160 20.77 -15.83 -17.02
N ASP A 161 19.55 -15.78 -16.50
CA ASP A 161 18.80 -14.55 -16.26
C ASP A 161 18.30 -14.51 -14.82
N GLN A 162 18.17 -13.31 -14.24
CA GLN A 162 17.55 -13.12 -12.94
C GLN A 162 16.82 -11.77 -12.86
N GLN A 163 15.67 -11.74 -12.18
CA GLN A 163 14.99 -10.51 -11.80
C GLN A 163 14.01 -10.75 -10.63
N ASP A 164 13.71 -9.70 -9.89
CA ASP A 164 12.71 -9.73 -8.82
C ASP A 164 11.34 -9.28 -9.34
N ALA A 165 10.29 -10.06 -9.09
CA ALA A 165 8.92 -9.56 -9.09
C ALA A 165 8.62 -8.93 -7.73
N MET A 166 8.03 -7.74 -7.71
CA MET A 166 7.59 -7.08 -6.49
C MET A 166 6.10 -7.33 -6.27
N VAL A 167 5.74 -7.84 -5.09
CA VAL A 167 4.35 -8.00 -4.65
C VAL A 167 4.10 -7.18 -3.41
N ALA A 168 2.89 -6.63 -3.29
CA ALA A 168 2.47 -5.88 -2.12
C ALA A 168 1.53 -6.73 -1.26
N ILE A 169 1.87 -6.86 0.02
CA ILE A 169 1.01 -7.42 1.05
C ILE A 169 0.31 -6.25 1.73
N VAL A 170 -1.02 -6.25 1.68
CA VAL A 170 -1.87 -5.18 2.22
C VAL A 170 -3.04 -5.80 2.98
N GLU A 171 -3.46 -5.15 4.05
CA GLU A 171 -4.62 -5.60 4.83
C GLU A 171 -5.90 -5.65 3.97
N SER A 172 -6.84 -6.50 4.36
CA SER A 172 -8.12 -6.62 3.67
C SER A 172 -8.95 -5.34 3.81
N VAL A 173 -9.64 -4.97 2.73
CA VAL A 173 -10.64 -3.88 2.75
C VAL A 173 -12.00 -4.46 3.09
N ALA A 174 -12.52 -4.15 4.28
CA ALA A 174 -13.87 -4.55 4.67
C ALA A 174 -14.91 -3.55 4.13
N VAL A 175 -15.86 -4.03 3.32
CA VAL A 175 -17.06 -3.27 2.93
C VAL A 175 -18.16 -3.57 3.96
N SER A 176 -18.52 -2.59 4.79
CA SER A 176 -19.69 -2.72 5.66
C SER A 176 -20.88 -1.98 5.08
N ALA A 177 -22.02 -2.66 4.92
CA ALA A 177 -23.28 -2.02 4.58
C ALA A 177 -23.84 -1.35 5.85
N GLN A 178 -23.88 -0.02 5.90
CA GLN A 178 -24.59 0.70 6.95
C GLN A 178 -26.10 0.53 6.75
N LYS A 179 -26.77 -0.08 7.74
CA LYS A 179 -28.21 0.12 7.94
C LYS A 179 -28.40 1.56 8.43
N GLU A 180 -29.17 2.34 7.68
CA GLU A 180 -29.47 3.73 8.01
C GLU A 180 -30.08 3.82 9.43
N ALA A 181 -29.48 4.67 10.28
CA ALA A 181 -29.93 4.86 11.65
C ALA A 181 -31.27 5.61 11.67
N PRO A 182 -32.21 5.29 12.60
CA PRO A 182 -33.45 6.05 12.73
C PRO A 182 -33.14 7.50 13.10
N ALA A 183 -33.96 8.43 12.62
CA ALA A 183 -33.83 9.86 12.92
C ALA A 183 -33.75 10.13 14.44
N PRO A 184 -32.91 11.08 14.89
CA PRO A 184 -32.71 11.34 16.31
C PRO A 184 -33.99 11.89 16.96
N VAL A 185 -34.39 11.27 18.07
CA VAL A 185 -35.45 11.80 18.95
C VAL A 185 -34.88 13.01 19.71
N PRO A 186 -35.61 14.14 19.85
CA PRO A 186 -35.12 15.30 20.59
C PRO A 186 -34.96 14.97 22.08
N VAL A 187 -33.74 15.09 22.61
CA VAL A 187 -33.47 14.99 24.06
C VAL A 187 -33.65 16.39 24.69
N PRO A 188 -34.35 16.52 25.84
CA PRO A 188 -34.48 17.81 26.54
C PRO A 188 -33.13 18.33 27.04
N ALA A 189 -32.98 19.66 27.02
CA ALA A 189 -31.78 20.35 27.49
C ALA A 189 -31.46 19.99 28.96
N PRO A 190 -30.17 19.78 29.32
CA PRO A 190 -29.80 19.54 30.71
C PRO A 190 -29.93 20.82 31.55
N THR A 191 -30.54 20.67 32.73
CA THR A 191 -30.62 21.68 33.77
C THR A 191 -29.21 22.04 34.31
N PRO A 192 -28.87 23.32 34.53
CA PRO A 192 -27.55 23.69 35.02
C PRO A 192 -27.39 23.38 36.52
N THR A 193 -26.31 22.70 36.87
CA THR A 193 -25.85 22.49 38.27
C THR A 193 -24.64 23.41 38.51
N PRO A 194 -24.47 24.02 39.71
CA PRO A 194 -23.60 25.19 39.89
C PRO A 194 -22.10 24.88 39.87
N SER A 195 -21.35 25.85 39.35
CA SER A 195 -19.89 25.92 39.28
C SER A 195 -19.24 26.05 40.66
N PRO A 196 -18.13 25.34 40.95
CA PRO A 196 -17.13 25.79 41.92
C PRO A 196 -16.19 26.81 41.24
N GLY A 197 -15.72 27.78 42.04
CA GLY A 197 -14.92 28.94 41.60
C GLY A 197 -13.45 28.65 41.28
N PRO A 198 -12.67 29.71 40.98
CA PRO A 198 -11.45 29.65 40.19
C PRO A 198 -10.22 29.31 41.05
N SER A 199 -9.40 28.36 40.60
CA SER A 199 -7.99 28.31 40.95
C SER A 199 -7.15 28.44 39.69
N GLY A 200 -6.31 29.46 39.69
CA GLY A 200 -5.45 29.84 38.59
C GLY A 200 -4.26 28.90 38.39
N GLY A 201 -3.73 28.93 37.18
CA GLY A 201 -2.51 28.22 36.80
C GLY A 201 -2.46 28.02 35.30
N GLY A 202 -2.21 29.10 34.55
CA GLY A 202 -1.86 29.03 33.14
C GLY A 202 -0.49 28.35 32.97
N GLY A 203 -0.50 27.02 32.93
CA GLY A 203 0.60 26.22 32.39
C GLY A 203 0.22 25.72 30.99
N PRO A 204 1.19 25.50 30.09
CA PRO A 204 0.90 24.84 28.82
C PRO A 204 0.19 23.51 29.10
N ILE A 205 -0.90 23.23 28.38
CA ILE A 205 -1.62 21.95 28.48
C ILE A 205 -0.62 20.86 28.13
N ALA A 206 -0.13 20.15 29.14
CA ALA A 206 0.77 19.03 28.97
C ALA A 206 0.04 17.93 28.22
N ILE A 207 0.60 17.50 27.09
CA ILE A 207 0.12 16.33 26.36
C ILE A 207 0.46 15.11 27.23
N PRO A 208 -0.51 14.25 27.60
CA PRO A 208 -0.23 13.07 28.40
C PRO A 208 0.82 12.18 27.70
N GLU A 209 1.82 11.73 28.44
CA GLU A 209 2.84 10.80 27.96
C GLU A 209 2.21 9.43 27.64
N LEU A 210 2.59 8.84 26.51
CA LEU A 210 1.96 7.65 25.95
C LEU A 210 2.27 6.40 26.80
N PRO A 211 1.27 5.55 27.14
CA PRO A 211 1.52 4.27 27.77
C PRO A 211 2.20 3.30 26.78
N ALA A 212 3.08 2.46 27.31
CA ALA A 212 3.84 1.46 26.54
C ALA A 212 2.98 0.22 26.19
N MET A 213 3.05 -0.18 24.91
CA MET A 213 2.81 -1.52 24.30
C MET A 213 1.39 -1.96 23.81
N TYR A 214 1.36 -2.33 22.51
CA TYR A 214 0.47 -3.19 21.66
C TYR A 214 -1.04 -2.85 21.51
N THR A 215 -1.78 -3.07 20.40
CA THR A 215 -1.66 -3.76 19.08
C THR A 215 -2.27 -2.86 17.96
N GLY A 216 -1.73 -2.92 16.73
CA GLY A 216 -2.34 -2.23 15.58
C GLY A 216 -3.45 -3.08 14.96
N LEU A 217 -4.69 -2.62 15.05
CA LEU A 217 -5.82 -3.10 14.25
C LEU A 217 -6.41 -1.88 13.54
N THR A 218 -6.54 -1.94 12.22
CA THR A 218 -7.36 -1.00 11.47
C THR A 218 -8.84 -1.25 11.75
N GLY A 219 -9.64 -0.18 11.73
CA GLY A 219 -11.10 -0.25 11.84
C GLY A 219 -11.60 -0.13 13.28
N THR A 220 -11.45 -1.17 14.10
CA THR A 220 -12.22 -1.33 15.34
C THR A 220 -11.32 -1.71 16.52
N VAL A 221 -11.14 -0.81 17.50
CA VAL A 221 -10.30 -1.08 18.69
C VAL A 221 -11.10 -0.88 19.97
N THR A 222 -11.21 -1.95 20.78
CA THR A 222 -11.84 -1.88 22.11
C THR A 222 -10.81 -1.54 23.17
N VAL A 223 -11.03 -0.42 23.85
CA VAL A 223 -10.16 0.14 24.89
C VAL A 223 -10.79 -0.05 26.26
N SER A 224 -10.03 -0.67 27.16
CA SER A 224 -10.39 -0.78 28.57
C SER A 224 -10.14 0.55 29.30
N PRO A 225 -11.12 1.11 30.04
CA PRO A 225 -10.98 2.41 30.71
C PRO A 225 -9.83 2.49 31.71
N SER A 226 -9.54 1.37 32.38
CA SER A 226 -8.55 1.28 33.45
C SER A 226 -7.10 1.31 32.98
N LEU A 227 -6.84 1.08 31.68
CA LEU A 227 -5.50 0.92 31.14
C LEU A 227 -5.07 2.06 30.21
N GLY A 228 -6.01 2.73 29.55
CA GLY A 228 -5.73 3.62 28.42
C GLY A 228 -5.30 2.82 27.18
N ALA A 229 -5.09 3.48 26.05
CA ALA A 229 -4.64 2.82 24.82
C ALA A 229 -3.99 3.79 23.83
N LEU A 230 -3.33 3.24 22.81
CA LEU A 230 -2.96 3.95 21.61
C LEU A 230 -3.63 3.26 20.42
N VAL A 231 -4.59 3.94 19.80
CA VAL A 231 -5.24 3.44 18.59
C VAL A 231 -4.48 3.98 17.38
N ILE A 232 -4.17 3.12 16.40
CA ILE A 232 -3.39 3.51 15.22
C ILE A 232 -4.17 3.08 13.96
N HIS A 233 -4.30 4.00 13.02
CA HIS A 233 -4.74 3.74 11.66
C HIS A 233 -3.62 4.15 10.70
N GLN A 234 -3.10 3.19 9.93
CA GLN A 234 -2.07 3.43 8.92
C GLN A 234 -2.72 3.57 7.54
N ASN A 235 -2.33 4.60 6.80
CA ASN A 235 -2.79 4.82 5.44
C ASN A 235 -1.85 4.13 4.44
N PRO A 236 -2.35 3.72 3.26
CA PRO A 236 -1.54 3.10 2.22
C PRO A 236 -0.38 3.96 1.72
N ASP A 237 -0.51 5.28 1.80
CA ASP A 237 0.54 6.23 1.37
C ASP A 237 1.67 6.38 2.41
N GLY A 238 1.61 5.67 3.54
CA GLY A 238 2.59 5.72 4.63
C GLY A 238 2.32 6.81 5.69
N SER A 239 1.28 7.64 5.50
CA SER A 239 0.78 8.52 6.57
C SER A 239 -0.04 7.72 7.59
N SER A 240 -0.35 8.30 8.76
CA SER A 240 -1.16 7.59 9.77
C SER A 240 -1.88 8.52 10.74
N LEU A 241 -2.99 8.04 11.30
CA LEU A 241 -3.65 8.62 12.46
C LEU A 241 -3.31 7.79 13.69
N LEU A 242 -2.84 8.45 14.75
CA LEU A 242 -2.66 7.87 16.08
C LEU A 242 -3.59 8.60 17.07
N LEU A 243 -4.27 7.85 17.92
CA LEU A 243 -5.18 8.37 18.92
C LEU A 243 -4.81 7.78 20.28
N GLY A 244 -4.12 8.60 21.09
CA GLY A 244 -3.81 8.28 22.47
C GLY A 244 -5.06 8.45 23.34
N VAL A 245 -5.53 7.35 23.92
CA VAL A 245 -6.68 7.29 24.82
C VAL A 245 -6.17 7.23 26.26
N PRO A 246 -6.40 8.27 27.08
CA PRO A 246 -5.92 8.26 28.45
C PRO A 246 -6.71 7.29 29.33
N ARG A 247 -6.12 6.90 30.46
CA ARG A 247 -6.86 6.18 31.52
C ARG A 247 -8.03 7.01 32.02
N ASP A 248 -9.11 6.32 32.35
CA ASP A 248 -10.36 6.90 32.86
C ASP A 248 -10.94 7.99 31.92
N PHE A 249 -10.71 7.88 30.61
CA PHE A 249 -11.33 8.79 29.65
C PHE A 249 -12.86 8.59 29.59
N TRP A 250 -13.33 7.38 29.92
CA TRP A 250 -14.73 6.99 30.00
C TRP A 250 -14.99 5.96 31.12
N LEU A 251 -16.26 5.60 31.37
CA LEU A 251 -16.67 4.68 32.44
C LEU A 251 -16.64 3.19 32.05
N ARG A 252 -16.77 2.90 30.76
CA ARG A 252 -16.96 1.54 30.22
C ARG A 252 -16.02 1.27 29.07
N PRO A 253 -15.72 0.00 28.73
CA PRO A 253 -14.99 -0.32 27.51
C PRO A 253 -15.61 0.36 26.30
N VAL A 254 -14.74 0.94 25.47
CA VAL A 254 -15.16 1.71 24.29
C VAL A 254 -14.49 1.14 23.07
N THR A 255 -15.27 0.93 22.04
CA THR A 255 -14.80 0.53 20.72
C THR A 255 -14.73 1.75 19.81
N PHE A 256 -13.53 2.10 19.35
CA PHE A 256 -13.32 3.17 18.37
C PHE A 256 -13.43 2.63 16.94
N PHE A 257 -14.06 3.40 16.07
CA PHE A 257 -14.18 3.17 14.64
C PHE A 257 -13.47 4.28 13.88
N ILE A 258 -12.40 3.94 13.14
CA ILE A 258 -11.65 4.90 12.32
C ILE A 258 -11.78 4.51 10.86
N ASN A 259 -12.38 5.39 10.06
CA ASN A 259 -12.49 5.25 8.61
C ASN A 259 -11.86 6.45 7.90
N VAL A 260 -11.30 6.23 6.71
CA VAL A 260 -10.76 7.29 5.87
C VAL A 260 -11.73 7.58 4.73
N ILE A 261 -12.02 8.85 4.53
CA ILE A 261 -12.93 9.37 3.52
C ILE A 261 -12.13 10.28 2.60
N SER A 262 -12.32 10.10 1.29
CA SER A 262 -11.81 11.02 0.29
C SER A 262 -12.46 12.40 0.45
N PRO A 263 -11.70 13.50 0.60
CA PRO A 263 -12.28 14.85 0.64
C PRO A 263 -13.10 15.17 -0.61
N LYS A 264 -12.82 14.54 -1.76
CA LYS A 264 -13.57 14.73 -3.01
C LYS A 264 -15.04 14.30 -2.87
N THR A 265 -15.35 13.38 -1.95
CA THR A 265 -16.74 12.95 -1.70
C THR A 265 -17.47 13.83 -0.68
N LEU A 266 -16.75 14.74 0.00
CA LEU A 266 -17.28 15.64 1.04
C LEU A 266 -17.63 17.01 0.47
N THR A 267 -18.48 17.06 -0.56
CA THR A 267 -18.89 18.32 -1.23
C THR A 267 -19.56 19.32 -0.29
N ALA A 268 -20.19 18.84 0.79
CA ALA A 268 -20.79 19.67 1.82
C ALA A 268 -19.78 20.37 2.75
N PHE A 269 -18.51 19.94 2.76
CA PHE A 269 -17.47 20.48 3.65
C PHE A 269 -16.23 20.92 2.86
N PRO A 270 -16.32 22.02 2.10
CA PRO A 270 -15.16 22.54 1.37
C PRO A 270 -14.09 23.06 2.34
N PRO A 271 -12.80 23.02 1.96
CA PRO A 271 -11.74 23.52 2.82
C PRO A 271 -11.91 25.03 3.04
N PRO A 272 -11.51 25.58 4.21
CA PRO A 272 -11.50 27.03 4.41
C PRO A 272 -10.65 27.74 3.36
N ARG A 273 -11.01 28.99 3.04
CA ARG A 273 -10.33 29.77 2.00
C ARG A 273 -8.81 29.82 2.22
N GLY A 274 -8.05 29.47 1.18
CA GLY A 274 -6.58 29.49 1.21
C GLY A 274 -5.94 28.27 1.88
N LEU A 275 -6.74 27.29 2.29
CA LEU A 275 -6.28 26.01 2.79
C LEU A 275 -6.64 24.89 1.82
N SER A 276 -5.85 23.82 1.88
CA SER A 276 -6.06 22.59 1.14
C SER A 276 -5.94 21.42 2.10
N PHE A 277 -6.66 20.34 1.79
CA PHE A 277 -6.52 19.09 2.53
C PHE A 277 -5.12 18.52 2.33
N LEU A 278 -4.61 17.84 3.36
CA LEU A 278 -3.42 17.02 3.24
C LEU A 278 -3.76 15.73 2.47
N GLU A 279 -3.81 15.85 1.15
CA GLU A 279 -4.20 14.77 0.24
C GLU A 279 -5.57 14.17 0.58
N ASN A 280 -5.77 12.86 0.40
CA ASN A 280 -7.06 12.20 0.37
C ASN A 280 -7.54 11.67 1.75
N HIS A 281 -7.10 12.29 2.85
CA HIS A 281 -7.26 11.74 4.21
C HIS A 281 -8.15 12.60 5.11
N VAL A 282 -9.47 12.39 5.03
CA VAL A 282 -10.41 12.81 6.10
C VAL A 282 -10.70 11.60 6.98
N TYR A 283 -10.38 11.69 8.27
CA TYR A 283 -10.61 10.61 9.22
C TYR A 283 -11.97 10.76 9.90
N SER A 284 -12.88 9.83 9.64
CA SER A 284 -14.07 9.64 10.45
C SER A 284 -13.72 8.83 11.69
N VAL A 285 -13.68 9.49 12.84
CA VAL A 285 -13.46 8.85 14.14
C VAL A 285 -14.78 8.82 14.89
N LEU A 286 -15.31 7.62 15.14
CA LEU A 286 -16.53 7.37 15.91
C LEU A 286 -16.21 6.40 17.04
N ALA A 287 -17.10 6.27 18.03
CA ALA A 287 -16.93 5.26 19.06
C ALA A 287 -18.27 4.84 19.67
N THR A 288 -18.35 3.59 20.14
CA THR A 288 -19.46 3.07 20.94
C THR A 288 -18.94 2.51 22.25
N ASP A 289 -19.68 2.66 23.35
CA ASP A 289 -19.36 1.94 24.58
C ASP A 289 -19.84 0.48 24.53
N SER A 290 -19.55 -0.29 25.58
CA SER A 290 -19.93 -1.70 25.70
C SER A 290 -21.43 -1.95 25.80
N GLU A 291 -22.27 -0.92 25.99
CA GLU A 291 -23.74 -1.02 25.94
C GLU A 291 -24.29 -0.67 24.55
N GLY A 292 -23.41 -0.26 23.62
CA GLY A 292 -23.78 0.13 22.26
C GLY A 292 -24.11 1.61 22.11
N ASP A 293 -23.89 2.43 23.16
CA ASP A 293 -24.16 3.86 23.11
C ASP A 293 -23.04 4.60 22.37
N ASN A 294 -23.43 5.50 21.45
CA ASN A 294 -22.48 6.34 20.72
C ASN A 294 -21.79 7.35 21.65
N LEU A 295 -20.46 7.37 21.63
CA LEU A 295 -19.66 8.35 22.35
C LEU A 295 -19.46 9.62 21.53
N GLN A 296 -19.95 10.74 22.05
CA GLN A 296 -19.76 12.06 21.45
C GLN A 296 -18.93 12.99 22.35
N VAL A 297 -18.93 12.74 23.66
CA VAL A 297 -18.23 13.52 24.68
C VAL A 297 -17.64 12.53 25.69
N PHE A 298 -16.50 12.86 26.26
CA PHE A 298 -15.76 12.01 27.21
C PHE A 298 -14.99 12.88 28.21
N PHE A 299 -14.57 12.32 29.34
CA PHE A 299 -14.11 13.11 30.50
C PHE A 299 -12.73 13.73 30.33
N LYS A 300 -11.87 13.10 29.53
CA LYS A 300 -10.48 13.54 29.29
C LYS A 300 -10.19 13.59 27.79
N PRO A 301 -9.55 14.65 27.28
CA PRO A 301 -9.23 14.76 25.85
C PRO A 301 -8.37 13.58 25.37
N LEU A 302 -8.62 13.11 24.16
CA LEU A 302 -7.75 12.15 23.48
C LEU A 302 -6.57 12.92 22.85
N ALA A 303 -5.41 12.28 22.76
CA ALA A 303 -4.25 12.83 22.06
C ALA A 303 -4.28 12.37 20.61
N MET A 304 -4.75 13.22 19.70
CA MET A 304 -4.71 12.93 18.26
C MET A 304 -3.37 13.33 17.67
N LYS A 305 -2.78 12.45 16.86
CA LYS A 305 -1.59 12.72 16.06
C LYS A 305 -1.83 12.24 14.64
N VAL A 306 -1.53 13.06 13.65
CA VAL A 306 -1.52 12.67 12.25
C VAL A 306 -0.08 12.75 11.76
N ARG A 307 0.53 11.61 11.44
CA ARG A 307 1.86 11.55 10.84
C ARG A 307 1.73 11.73 9.34
N TYR A 308 2.45 12.71 8.78
CA TYR A 308 2.48 13.00 7.35
C TYR A 308 3.78 12.52 6.70
N THR A 309 3.75 12.28 5.39
CA THR A 309 4.93 11.82 4.64
C THR A 309 5.79 12.99 4.16
N PRO A 310 7.07 12.75 3.84
CA PRO A 310 7.92 13.77 3.21
C PRO A 310 7.35 14.31 1.89
N PHE A 311 6.57 13.50 1.18
CA PHE A 311 5.88 13.91 -0.04
C PHE A 311 4.72 14.87 0.25
N GLN A 312 3.86 14.54 1.22
CA GLN A 312 2.78 15.44 1.66
C GLN A 312 3.32 16.78 2.19
N ALA A 313 4.50 16.77 2.83
CA ALA A 313 5.20 17.97 3.29
C ALA A 313 5.71 18.88 2.16
N LYS A 314 5.81 18.38 0.91
CA LYS A 314 6.10 19.21 -0.27
C LYS A 314 4.85 19.93 -0.77
N LEU A 315 3.70 19.28 -0.70
CA LEU A 315 2.44 19.78 -1.25
C LEU A 315 1.75 20.79 -0.34
N ILE A 316 1.84 20.59 0.98
CA ILE A 316 1.28 21.47 1.99
C ILE A 316 2.41 21.91 2.91
N SER A 317 2.54 23.21 3.17
CA SER A 317 3.59 23.74 4.03
C SER A 317 3.41 23.24 5.47
N PRO A 318 4.37 22.48 6.04
CA PRO A 318 4.22 21.91 7.39
C PRO A 318 3.93 22.96 8.46
N ALA A 319 4.55 24.15 8.37
CA ALA A 319 4.33 25.22 9.34
C ALA A 319 2.88 25.76 9.37
N SER A 320 2.10 25.51 8.31
CA SER A 320 0.70 25.95 8.18
C SER A 320 -0.31 24.89 8.62
N MET A 321 0.12 23.63 8.79
CA MET A 321 -0.79 22.52 9.03
C MET A 321 -1.43 22.59 10.41
N LYS A 322 -2.74 22.33 10.46
CA LYS A 322 -3.50 22.12 11.70
C LYS A 322 -4.52 21.00 11.50
N ILE A 323 -4.92 20.36 12.58
CA ILE A 323 -6.07 19.46 12.62
C ILE A 323 -7.34 20.30 12.70
N TYR A 324 -8.32 19.97 11.88
CA TYR A 324 -9.67 20.55 11.87
C TYR A 324 -10.71 19.47 12.13
N LEU A 325 -11.82 19.87 12.74
CA LEU A 325 -13.02 19.06 12.97
C LEU A 325 -14.17 19.64 12.12
N ALA A 326 -14.89 18.78 11.43
CA ALA A 326 -16.09 19.16 10.70
C ALA A 326 -17.25 19.45 11.67
N VAL A 327 -17.91 20.58 11.50
CA VAL A 327 -19.05 21.00 12.32
C VAL A 327 -20.33 20.88 11.47
N SER A 328 -21.14 19.87 11.75
CA SER A 328 -22.34 19.52 10.97
C SER A 328 -23.41 20.60 10.93
N GLY A 329 -23.51 21.45 11.96
CA GLY A 329 -24.47 22.56 11.97
C GLY A 329 -24.10 23.73 11.07
N SER A 330 -22.82 23.88 10.71
CA SER A 330 -22.32 25.00 9.91
C SER A 330 -21.65 24.57 8.61
N ASN A 331 -21.62 23.26 8.31
CA ASN A 331 -20.96 22.69 7.13
C ASN A 331 -19.53 23.22 6.91
N ALA A 332 -18.80 23.40 8.02
CA ALA A 332 -17.51 24.07 8.02
C ALA A 332 -16.46 23.29 8.82
N TRP A 333 -15.21 23.46 8.43
CA TRP A 333 -14.06 22.98 9.18
C TRP A 333 -13.63 24.01 10.22
N GLN A 334 -13.55 23.58 11.48
CA GLN A 334 -13.05 24.41 12.57
C GLN A 334 -11.72 23.84 13.09
N ALA A 335 -10.70 24.69 13.22
CA ALA A 335 -9.40 24.27 13.74
C ALA A 335 -9.55 23.75 15.17
N VAL A 336 -8.98 22.59 15.44
CA VAL A 336 -8.94 22.02 16.79
C VAL A 336 -8.01 22.87 17.66
N PRO A 337 -8.49 23.40 18.79
CA PRO A 337 -7.65 24.17 19.71
C PRO A 337 -6.44 23.37 20.19
N GLY A 338 -5.28 24.01 20.25
CA GLY A 338 -4.02 23.35 20.64
C GLY A 338 -3.38 22.51 19.53
N SER A 339 -3.91 22.54 18.32
CA SER A 339 -3.25 21.89 17.18
C SER A 339 -1.91 22.57 16.85
N LYS A 340 -0.86 21.76 16.69
CA LYS A 340 0.50 22.19 16.35
C LYS A 340 1.23 21.12 15.54
N VAL A 341 2.31 21.50 14.88
CA VAL A 341 3.20 20.58 14.16
C VAL A 341 4.43 20.25 14.98
N GLU A 342 4.79 18.97 15.00
CA GLU A 342 6.02 18.43 15.56
C GLU A 342 6.93 17.99 14.41
N LEU A 343 7.77 18.91 13.95
CA LEU A 343 8.60 18.73 12.74
C LEU A 343 9.60 17.57 12.87
N GLY A 344 10.07 17.27 14.08
CA GLY A 344 11.03 16.18 14.31
C GLY A 344 10.46 14.78 14.09
N SER A 345 9.13 14.62 14.19
CA SER A 345 8.42 13.36 14.00
C SER A 345 7.50 13.35 12.78
N ASN A 346 7.46 14.45 12.01
CA ASN A 346 6.50 14.69 10.93
C ASN A 346 5.04 14.48 11.37
N GLU A 347 4.67 15.02 12.53
CA GLU A 347 3.34 14.85 13.11
C GLU A 347 2.61 16.18 13.27
N VAL A 348 1.31 16.20 12.99
CA VAL A 348 0.39 17.25 13.45
C VAL A 348 -0.37 16.70 14.64
N VAL A 349 -0.31 17.36 15.78
CA VAL A 349 -0.87 16.86 17.04
C VAL A 349 -1.92 17.83 17.58
N ALA A 350 -2.96 17.30 18.23
CA ALA A 350 -3.95 18.12 18.94
C ALA A 350 -4.66 17.30 20.05
N PRO A 351 -5.05 17.94 21.16
CA PRO A 351 -6.03 17.35 22.08
C PRO A 351 -7.43 17.42 21.46
N VAL A 352 -8.15 16.30 21.42
CA VAL A 352 -9.53 16.24 20.89
C VAL A 352 -10.51 15.86 22.01
N SER A 353 -11.60 16.62 22.15
CA SER A 353 -12.64 16.42 23.18
C SER A 353 -13.98 15.98 22.61
N ARG A 354 -14.04 15.76 21.30
CA ARG A 354 -15.22 15.34 20.54
C ARG A 354 -14.77 14.35 19.47
N LEU A 355 -15.68 13.49 19.04
CA LEU A 355 -15.49 12.60 17.89
C LEU A 355 -16.22 13.17 16.66
N GLY A 356 -15.88 12.70 15.47
CA GLY A 356 -16.41 13.22 14.21
C GLY A 356 -15.44 13.09 13.05
N LEU A 357 -15.60 13.95 12.04
CA LEU A 357 -14.71 14.00 10.87
C LEU A 357 -13.55 14.95 11.14
N PHE A 358 -12.33 14.44 11.04
CA PHE A 358 -11.09 15.17 11.21
C PHE A 358 -10.31 15.24 9.91
N ALA A 359 -9.65 16.36 9.68
CA ALA A 359 -8.72 16.50 8.56
C ALA A 359 -7.53 17.36 8.96
N VAL A 360 -6.37 17.08 8.37
CA VAL A 360 -5.26 18.04 8.39
C VAL A 360 -5.44 18.97 7.19
N LEU A 361 -5.47 20.27 7.45
CA LEU A 361 -5.46 21.29 6.40
C LEU A 361 -4.31 22.27 6.63
N GLY A 362 -3.74 22.75 5.53
CA GLY A 362 -2.70 23.77 5.53
C GLY A 362 -2.70 24.56 4.22
N SER A 363 -1.88 25.59 4.17
CA SER A 363 -1.63 26.33 2.94
C SER A 363 -0.81 25.46 1.98
N SER A 364 -1.28 25.35 0.74
CA SER A 364 -0.51 24.67 -0.29
C SER A 364 0.84 25.36 -0.46
N THR A 365 1.89 24.56 -0.44
CA THR A 365 3.16 24.98 -1.04
C THR A 365 2.90 24.86 -2.53
N GLN A 366 2.50 25.95 -3.18
CA GLN A 366 2.56 26.00 -4.64
C GLN A 366 4.02 25.76 -5.02
N LEU A 367 4.38 24.51 -5.32
CA LEU A 367 5.39 24.27 -6.32
C LEU A 367 4.79 24.87 -7.58
N THR A 368 5.36 25.96 -8.07
CA THR A 368 4.92 26.54 -9.33
C THR A 368 5.36 25.56 -10.41
N VAL A 369 4.51 24.56 -10.67
CA VAL A 369 4.72 23.62 -11.75
C VAL A 369 4.66 24.43 -13.05
N PRO A 370 5.66 24.29 -13.95
CA PRO A 370 5.57 24.94 -15.24
C PRO A 370 4.35 24.42 -16.00
N SER A 371 3.52 25.31 -16.54
CA SER A 371 2.38 24.93 -17.39
C SER A 371 2.79 24.18 -18.67
N ALA A 372 4.10 24.09 -18.95
CA ALA A 372 4.66 23.33 -20.05
C ALA A 372 4.68 21.81 -19.79
N VAL A 373 4.46 21.37 -18.54
CA VAL A 373 4.46 19.95 -18.15
C VAL A 373 3.19 19.51 -17.42
N ASP A 374 2.37 20.47 -16.97
CA ASP A 374 1.00 20.27 -16.48
C ASP A 374 0.04 20.37 -17.68
N PHE A 375 -0.22 19.24 -18.33
CA PHE A 375 -1.02 19.18 -19.55
C PHE A 375 -2.53 19.24 -19.27
N SER A 376 -2.93 18.90 -18.04
CA SER A 376 -4.32 18.91 -17.57
C SER A 376 -4.74 20.26 -16.97
N LEU A 377 -3.77 21.13 -16.66
CA LEU A 377 -3.90 22.47 -16.06
C LEU A 377 -4.51 22.46 -14.66
N ASP A 378 -4.26 21.40 -13.89
CA ASP A 378 -4.79 21.24 -12.54
C ASP A 378 -3.79 21.64 -11.43
N GLY A 379 -2.60 22.08 -11.83
CA GLY A 379 -1.52 22.51 -10.95
C GLY A 379 -0.63 21.36 -10.44
N ARG A 380 -0.76 20.16 -11.02
CA ARG A 380 0.04 18.97 -10.72
C ARG A 380 0.70 18.42 -11.99
N VAL A 381 1.60 17.45 -11.79
CA VAL A 381 2.17 16.60 -12.85
C VAL A 381 2.00 15.16 -12.37
N ASP A 382 0.96 14.49 -12.82
CA ASP A 382 0.61 13.15 -12.32
C ASP A 382 0.21 12.17 -13.45
N LEU A 383 -0.42 11.06 -13.07
CA LEU A 383 -0.88 10.02 -14.00
C LEU A 383 -1.80 10.56 -15.10
N VAL A 384 -2.56 11.62 -14.83
CA VAL A 384 -3.42 12.28 -15.81
C VAL A 384 -2.55 12.95 -16.87
N ASP A 385 -1.58 13.77 -16.49
CA ASP A 385 -0.66 14.40 -17.45
C ASP A 385 0.19 13.36 -18.19
N PHE A 386 0.59 12.29 -17.50
CA PHE A 386 1.33 11.19 -18.11
C PHE A 386 0.50 10.49 -19.20
N SER A 387 -0.81 10.32 -18.97
CA SER A 387 -1.70 9.76 -19.98
C SER A 387 -1.78 10.63 -21.24
N VAL A 388 -1.72 11.96 -21.07
CA VAL A 388 -1.69 12.93 -22.18
C VAL A 388 -0.35 12.87 -22.92
N LEU A 389 0.77 12.73 -22.20
CA LEU A 389 2.08 12.51 -22.79
C LEU A 389 2.13 11.22 -23.63
N LEU A 390 1.67 10.10 -23.07
CA LEU A 390 1.67 8.80 -23.75
C LEU A 390 0.76 8.77 -24.98
N PHE A 391 -0.39 9.44 -24.92
CA PHE A 391 -1.30 9.55 -26.06
C PHE A 391 -0.63 10.14 -27.31
N ASN A 392 0.34 11.04 -27.09
CA ASN A 392 1.08 11.74 -28.12
C ASN A 392 2.43 11.08 -28.48
N TRP A 393 2.76 9.92 -27.89
CA TRP A 393 4.04 9.26 -28.07
C TRP A 393 4.38 8.96 -29.53
N GLY A 394 5.59 9.33 -29.96
CA GLY A 394 6.11 9.08 -31.30
C GLY A 394 5.38 9.80 -32.44
N ARG A 395 4.52 10.79 -32.14
CA ARG A 395 3.81 11.58 -33.16
C ARG A 395 4.68 12.76 -33.60
N PRO A 396 5.00 12.91 -34.91
CA PRO A 396 5.71 14.08 -35.41
C PRO A 396 4.85 15.34 -35.28
N VAL A 397 5.47 16.42 -34.82
CA VAL A 397 4.72 17.58 -34.33
C VAL A 397 4.66 18.72 -35.33
N ASN A 398 3.42 19.08 -35.71
CA ASN A 398 3.13 20.34 -36.41
C ASN A 398 2.75 21.46 -35.41
N ASN A 399 2.25 21.12 -34.21
CA ASN A 399 2.04 22.01 -33.04
C ASN A 399 1.42 21.21 -31.84
N LEU A 400 2.21 20.51 -31.02
CA LEU A 400 1.74 19.75 -29.85
C LEU A 400 2.41 20.32 -28.60
N ALA A 401 1.62 20.55 -27.55
CA ALA A 401 2.10 21.06 -26.26
C ALA A 401 2.93 20.03 -25.46
N THR A 402 2.93 18.76 -25.89
CA THR A 402 3.55 17.62 -25.20
C THR A 402 4.98 17.31 -25.63
N ASP A 403 5.49 17.97 -26.68
CA ASP A 403 6.91 17.99 -27.05
C ASP A 403 7.59 19.06 -26.19
N ILE A 404 8.06 18.62 -25.02
CA ILE A 404 8.56 19.47 -23.94
C ILE A 404 9.93 20.05 -24.33
N ASN A 405 10.77 19.24 -24.98
CA ASN A 405 12.13 19.64 -25.37
C ASN A 405 12.19 20.38 -26.73
N LYS A 406 11.10 20.35 -27.51
CA LYS A 406 10.90 20.97 -28.82
C LYS A 406 11.77 20.42 -29.93
N ASP A 407 12.04 19.12 -29.92
CA ASP A 407 12.83 18.44 -30.96
C ASP A 407 11.99 17.87 -32.11
N GLY A 408 10.66 17.97 -32.00
CA GLY A 408 9.71 17.55 -33.03
C GLY A 408 9.17 16.13 -32.86
N LEU A 409 9.56 15.42 -31.79
CA LEU A 409 9.05 14.12 -31.41
C LEU A 409 8.67 14.12 -29.93
N VAL A 410 7.68 13.29 -29.56
CA VAL A 410 7.41 13.00 -28.15
C VAL A 410 8.05 11.67 -27.82
N ASP A 411 9.13 11.68 -27.04
CA ASP A 411 9.92 10.49 -26.75
C ASP A 411 10.42 10.38 -25.29
N LEU A 412 11.42 9.53 -25.08
CA LEU A 412 12.03 9.29 -23.76
C LEU A 412 12.64 10.56 -23.14
N VAL A 413 13.07 11.52 -23.96
CA VAL A 413 13.63 12.78 -23.49
C VAL A 413 12.52 13.64 -22.88
N ASP A 414 11.38 13.80 -23.55
CA ASP A 414 10.21 14.49 -22.98
C ASP A 414 9.73 13.81 -21.70
N PHE A 415 9.66 12.48 -21.72
CA PHE A 415 9.30 11.72 -20.52
C PHE A 415 10.24 11.97 -19.35
N SER A 416 11.54 12.11 -19.60
CA SER A 416 12.52 12.40 -18.54
C SER A 416 12.33 13.79 -17.93
N ILE A 417 11.98 14.79 -18.74
CA ILE A 417 11.69 16.16 -18.27
C ILE A 417 10.35 16.18 -17.52
N PHE A 418 9.37 15.44 -18.01
CA PHE A 418 8.08 15.26 -17.35
C PHE A 418 8.25 14.65 -15.94
N LEU A 419 9.01 13.56 -15.81
CA LEU A 419 9.27 12.91 -14.52
C LEU A 419 10.02 13.80 -13.53
N PHE A 420 10.86 14.72 -14.02
CA PHE A 420 11.53 15.68 -13.14
C PHE A 420 10.53 16.56 -12.37
N TRP A 421 9.38 16.85 -12.97
CA TRP A 421 8.32 17.67 -12.36
C TRP A 421 7.22 16.85 -11.68
N TRP A 422 7.36 15.52 -11.61
CA TRP A 422 6.33 14.62 -11.07
C TRP A 422 5.88 15.00 -9.65
N THR A 423 4.57 15.14 -9.48
CA THR A 423 3.93 15.51 -8.22
C THR A 423 2.99 14.44 -7.68
N GLY A 424 3.03 13.20 -8.18
CA GLY A 424 2.35 12.04 -7.59
C GLY A 424 1.01 11.70 -8.19
#